data_AF-A0A7S4QXC0-F1
#
_entry.id   AF-A0A7S4QXC0-F1
#
_cell.length_a   1.000
_cell.length_b   1.000
_cell.length_c   1.000
_cell.angle_alpha   90.00
_cell.angle_beta   90.00
_cell.angle_gamma   90.00
#
_symmetry.space_group_name_H-M   'P 1'
#
loop_
_entity.id
_entity.type
_entity.pdbx_description
1 polymer ?
#
loop_
_entity_poly.entity_id
_entity_poly.type
_entity_poly.pdbx_seq_one_letter_code
_entity_poly.pdbx_strand_id
1 'polypeptide(L)'
;MYRASHDGWRASNFHSKCDHQGPTLTVIRSTGGYIFGGFCDTAWSSDGCWKASPKAFLYALRCHSGLVPTKMRLKQKNDSYAVKHKISRGPIFGAGAGIRVSDNANIGASSYTCVGGSYECPAGQTETLFLTGHEYFQASEVEVFSVQKNEL
;
A
#
# COMPACT_ATOMS: atom_id res chain seq x y z
N MET A 1 8.94 9.08 -7.57
CA MET A 1 8.00 10.21 -7.52
C MET A 1 7.95 10.81 -6.12
N TYR A 2 7.78 9.98 -5.10
CA TYR A 2 7.75 10.40 -3.70
C TYR A 2 8.66 9.49 -2.88
N ARG A 3 9.42 10.07 -1.95
CA ARG A 3 10.19 9.36 -0.91
C ARG A 3 9.96 10.07 0.41
N ALA A 4 9.38 9.41 1.40
CA ALA A 4 8.95 10.04 2.64
C ALA A 4 10.11 10.71 3.41
N SER A 5 11.27 10.07 3.45
CA SER A 5 12.48 10.65 4.09
C SER A 5 13.01 11.92 3.42
N HIS A 6 12.68 12.16 2.14
CA HIS A 6 13.12 13.32 1.37
C HIS A 6 12.01 14.38 1.24
N ASP A 7 10.81 13.95 0.86
CA ASP A 7 9.68 14.84 0.52
C ASP A 7 8.79 15.16 1.73
N GLY A 8 9.01 14.50 2.88
CA GLY A 8 8.23 14.67 4.10
C GLY A 8 7.20 13.56 4.31
N TRP A 9 6.84 13.33 5.58
CA TRP A 9 6.01 12.21 6.03
C TRP A 9 4.51 12.49 6.11
N ARG A 10 4.08 13.72 5.80
CA ARG A 10 2.66 14.07 5.86
C ARG A 10 1.92 13.47 4.67
N ALA A 11 0.67 13.09 4.85
CA ALA A 11 -0.22 12.64 3.78
C ALA A 11 -0.29 13.67 2.63
N SER A 12 -0.24 14.97 2.96
CA SER A 12 -0.20 16.05 1.98
C SER A 12 1.04 16.01 1.08
N ASN A 13 2.19 15.53 1.58
CA ASN A 13 3.40 15.39 0.76
C ASN A 13 3.20 14.29 -0.29
N PHE A 14 2.68 13.13 0.13
CA PHE A 14 2.29 12.07 -0.80
C PHE A 14 1.31 12.57 -1.87
N HIS A 15 0.20 13.21 -1.46
CA HIS A 15 -0.80 13.69 -2.41
C HIS A 15 -0.26 14.74 -3.37
N SER A 16 0.55 15.69 -2.90
CA SER A 16 1.18 16.71 -3.76
C SER A 16 2.09 16.12 -4.84
N LYS A 17 2.62 14.91 -4.63
CA LYS A 17 3.56 14.24 -5.54
C LYS A 17 2.92 13.15 -6.39
N CYS A 18 1.88 12.48 -5.89
CA CYS A 18 1.34 11.25 -6.47
C CYS A 18 -0.07 11.40 -7.05
N ASP A 19 -0.83 12.42 -6.65
CA ASP A 19 -2.15 12.65 -7.22
C ASP A 19 -2.05 12.97 -8.72
N HIS A 20 -2.98 12.39 -9.49
CA HIS A 20 -3.12 12.55 -10.94
C HIS A 20 -1.92 12.07 -11.78
N GLN A 21 -0.97 11.33 -11.20
CA GLN A 21 0.24 10.87 -11.92
C GLN A 21 0.07 9.55 -12.69
N GLY A 22 -1.11 8.92 -12.63
CA GLY A 22 -1.35 7.62 -13.25
C GLY A 22 -0.92 6.43 -12.37
N PRO A 23 -0.54 5.29 -12.99
CA PRO A 23 -0.16 4.08 -12.26
C PRO A 23 1.07 4.26 -11.36
N THR A 24 1.00 3.71 -10.15
CA THR A 24 2.05 3.84 -9.14
C THR A 24 2.42 2.50 -8.51
N LEU A 25 3.70 2.32 -8.19
CA LEU A 25 4.19 1.25 -7.33
C LEU A 25 4.64 1.86 -5.99
N THR A 26 4.02 1.44 -4.89
CA THR A 26 4.34 1.87 -3.53
C THR A 26 5.20 0.80 -2.86
N VAL A 27 6.38 1.18 -2.37
CA VAL A 27 7.28 0.36 -1.55
C VAL A 27 7.26 0.89 -0.11
N ILE A 28 7.06 0.01 0.86
CA ILE A 28 7.05 0.33 2.29
C ILE A 28 8.12 -0.53 2.96
N ARG A 29 8.95 0.11 3.81
CA ARG A 29 9.81 -0.57 4.76
C ARG A 29 9.33 -0.28 6.17
N SER A 30 9.05 -1.31 6.97
CA SER A 30 8.71 -1.13 8.39
C SER A 30 9.96 -0.96 9.26
N THR A 31 9.78 -0.55 10.52
CA THR A 31 10.88 -0.53 11.51
C THR A 31 11.36 -1.93 11.89
N GLY A 32 10.53 -2.97 11.74
CA GLY A 32 10.94 -4.37 11.83
C GLY A 32 11.75 -4.88 10.63
N GLY A 33 12.00 -4.01 9.63
CA GLY A 33 12.75 -4.33 8.42
C GLY A 33 11.97 -5.14 7.38
N TYR A 34 10.65 -5.28 7.53
CA TYR A 34 9.80 -5.92 6.51
C TYR A 34 9.61 -4.98 5.33
N ILE A 35 9.60 -5.54 4.11
CA ILE A 35 9.48 -4.81 2.85
C ILE A 35 8.30 -5.37 2.07
N PHE A 36 7.31 -4.52 1.82
CA PHE A 36 6.06 -4.88 1.19
C PHE A 36 5.44 -3.64 0.54
N GLY A 37 4.32 -3.80 -0.15
CA GLY A 37 3.73 -2.68 -0.85
C GLY A 37 2.54 -3.05 -1.71
N GLY A 38 2.20 -2.14 -2.60
CA GLY A 38 1.09 -2.32 -3.53
C GLY A 38 1.29 -1.57 -4.83
N PHE A 39 0.74 -2.14 -5.90
CA PHE A 39 0.61 -1.49 -7.19
C PHE A 39 -0.83 -0.99 -7.37
N CYS A 40 -0.97 0.22 -7.90
CA CYS A 40 -2.24 0.83 -8.25
C CYS A 40 -2.16 1.27 -9.72
N ASP A 41 -3.11 0.86 -10.55
CA ASP A 41 -3.25 1.34 -11.95
C ASP A 41 -4.21 2.52 -12.10
N THR A 42 -4.85 2.95 -11.02
CA THR A 42 -5.74 4.12 -10.99
C THR A 42 -5.00 5.32 -10.39
N ALA A 43 -5.08 6.47 -11.06
CA ALA A 43 -4.45 7.70 -10.57
C ALA A 43 -5.07 8.16 -9.25
N TRP A 44 -4.24 8.45 -8.23
CA TRP A 44 -4.67 9.03 -6.96
C TRP A 44 -5.35 10.39 -7.16
N SER A 45 -6.27 10.78 -6.28
CA SER A 45 -7.09 12.00 -6.47
C SER A 45 -7.51 12.71 -5.18
N SER A 46 -7.07 12.24 -4.01
CA SER A 46 -7.42 12.78 -2.67
C SER A 46 -8.91 13.07 -2.37
N ASP A 47 -9.86 12.60 -3.19
CA ASP A 47 -11.30 12.89 -3.08
C ASP A 47 -12.04 12.15 -1.95
N GLY A 48 -11.34 11.29 -1.20
CA GLY A 48 -11.91 10.52 -0.09
C GLY A 48 -12.60 9.22 -0.51
N CYS A 49 -12.77 8.97 -1.80
CA CYS A 49 -13.53 7.85 -2.32
C CYS A 49 -12.71 6.56 -2.41
N TRP A 50 -13.43 5.44 -2.35
CA TRP A 50 -12.93 4.16 -2.81
C TRP A 50 -12.94 4.13 -4.35
N LYS A 51 -11.95 3.48 -4.96
CA LYS A 51 -11.88 3.31 -6.40
C LYS A 51 -11.46 1.90 -6.77
N ALA A 52 -12.00 1.45 -7.90
CA ALA A 52 -11.49 0.28 -8.59
C ALA A 52 -10.09 0.56 -9.15
N SER A 53 -9.27 -0.48 -9.13
CA SER A 53 -7.94 -0.51 -9.74
C SER A 53 -7.72 -1.93 -10.26
N PRO A 54 -8.23 -2.26 -11.46
CA PRO A 54 -8.39 -3.66 -11.88
C PRO A 54 -7.10 -4.46 -12.02
N LYS A 55 -5.95 -3.78 -12.07
CA LYS A 55 -4.64 -4.41 -12.12
C LYS A 55 -3.91 -4.30 -10.78
N ALA A 56 -4.54 -3.80 -9.73
CA ALA A 56 -3.93 -3.68 -8.42
C ALA A 56 -3.54 -5.05 -7.85
N PHE A 57 -2.47 -5.03 -7.08
CA PHE A 57 -1.99 -6.17 -6.31
C PHE A 57 -1.17 -5.66 -5.14
N LEU A 58 -1.14 -6.43 -4.05
CA LEU A 58 -0.13 -6.25 -3.01
C LEU A 58 1.06 -7.15 -3.29
N TYR A 59 2.18 -6.84 -2.68
CA TYR A 59 3.34 -7.71 -2.68
C TYR A 59 4.12 -7.64 -1.37
N ALA A 60 4.85 -8.69 -1.07
CA ALA A 60 5.83 -8.77 -0.01
C ALA A 60 7.16 -9.21 -0.61
N LEU A 61 8.25 -8.50 -0.30
CA LEU A 61 9.63 -8.91 -0.63
C LEU A 61 10.32 -9.53 0.60
N ARG A 62 9.96 -9.06 1.79
CA ARG A 62 10.37 -9.61 3.08
C ARG A 62 9.24 -9.39 4.08
N CYS A 63 8.66 -10.45 4.62
CA CYS A 63 7.55 -10.38 5.57
C CYS A 63 7.83 -11.21 6.82
N HIS A 64 7.00 -11.02 7.85
CA HIS A 64 7.11 -11.72 9.12
C HIS A 64 6.97 -13.24 8.97
N SER A 65 6.08 -13.71 8.09
CA SER A 65 5.86 -15.13 7.89
C SER A 65 7.03 -15.89 7.27
N GLY A 66 8.07 -15.20 6.79
CA GLY A 66 9.23 -15.81 6.16
C GLY A 66 8.96 -16.38 4.76
N LEU A 67 7.80 -16.11 4.16
CA LEU A 67 7.54 -16.49 2.78
C LEU A 67 8.52 -15.79 1.83
N VAL A 68 8.85 -16.49 0.74
CA VAL A 68 9.56 -15.91 -0.41
C VAL A 68 8.78 -14.73 -1.00
N PRO A 69 9.39 -13.90 -1.87
CA PRO A 69 8.68 -12.81 -2.51
C PRO A 69 7.33 -13.24 -3.09
N THR A 70 6.25 -12.64 -2.59
CA THR A 70 4.87 -13.11 -2.78
C THR A 70 4.01 -11.98 -3.33
N LYS A 71 3.20 -12.28 -4.35
CA LYS A 71 2.22 -11.37 -4.95
C LYS A 71 0.81 -11.78 -4.53
N MET A 72 0.02 -10.82 -4.06
CA MET A 72 -1.35 -11.01 -3.58
C MET A 72 -2.31 -10.27 -4.51
N ARG A 73 -3.15 -11.02 -5.21
CA ARG A 73 -4.05 -10.45 -6.23
C ARG A 73 -5.32 -9.91 -5.60
N LEU A 74 -6.02 -9.05 -6.31
CA LEU A 74 -7.40 -8.75 -5.99
C LEU A 74 -8.24 -10.03 -6.05
N LYS A 75 -9.11 -10.24 -5.06
CA LYS A 75 -10.09 -11.33 -5.07
C LYS A 75 -11.12 -11.14 -6.18
N GLN A 76 -11.45 -9.88 -6.51
CA GLN A 76 -12.38 -9.53 -7.58
C GLN A 76 -11.73 -8.47 -8.48
N LYS A 77 -11.67 -8.74 -9.79
CA LYS A 77 -11.00 -7.88 -10.76
C LYS A 77 -11.53 -6.44 -10.79
N ASN A 78 -12.82 -6.22 -10.52
CA ASN A 78 -13.43 -4.88 -10.52
C ASN A 78 -13.90 -4.47 -9.12
N ASP A 79 -13.18 -4.89 -8.08
CA ASP A 79 -13.49 -4.47 -6.71
C ASP A 79 -13.45 -2.94 -6.60
N SER A 80 -14.60 -2.30 -6.35
CA SER A 80 -14.72 -0.86 -6.17
C SER A 80 -13.98 -0.36 -4.92
N TYR A 81 -13.52 -1.28 -4.07
CA TYR A 81 -12.76 -1.03 -2.86
C TYR A 81 -11.27 -1.36 -2.99
N ALA A 82 -10.73 -1.52 -4.21
CA ALA A 82 -9.33 -1.86 -4.44
C ALA A 82 -8.34 -0.85 -3.82
N VAL A 83 -8.64 0.45 -3.86
CA VAL A 83 -7.83 1.53 -3.25
C VAL A 83 -8.72 2.65 -2.68
N LYS A 84 -8.21 3.38 -1.67
CA LYS A 84 -8.91 4.55 -1.10
C LYS A 84 -8.09 5.83 -1.20
N HIS A 85 -8.70 6.88 -1.72
CA HIS A 85 -8.04 8.15 -2.00
C HIS A 85 -8.26 9.15 -0.87
N LYS A 86 -8.01 8.75 0.38
CA LYS A 86 -8.30 9.56 1.56
C LYS A 86 -7.22 10.63 1.78
N ILE A 87 -7.59 11.92 1.64
CA ILE A 87 -6.68 13.08 1.78
C ILE A 87 -5.82 13.11 3.05
N SER A 88 -6.32 12.56 4.16
CA SER A 88 -5.62 12.54 5.45
C SER A 88 -4.76 11.29 5.67
N ARG A 89 -4.46 10.53 4.61
CA ARG A 89 -3.64 9.30 4.65
C ARG A 89 -2.72 9.25 3.43
N GLY A 90 -1.67 8.45 3.52
CA GLY A 90 -0.89 8.08 2.33
C GLY A 90 -1.64 7.05 1.47
N PRO A 91 -0.93 6.19 0.73
CA PRO A 91 -1.59 5.17 -0.09
C PRO A 91 -2.38 4.17 0.78
N ILE A 92 -3.58 3.84 0.31
CA ILE A 92 -4.45 2.82 0.91
C ILE A 92 -4.88 1.84 -0.16
N PHE A 93 -4.62 0.57 0.10
CA PHE A 93 -5.05 -0.55 -0.73
C PHE A 93 -6.05 -1.40 0.05
N GLY A 94 -7.24 -1.63 -0.52
CA GLY A 94 -8.22 -2.61 -0.09
C GLY A 94 -9.15 -2.14 1.04
N ALA A 95 -10.44 -2.46 0.94
CA ALA A 95 -11.36 -2.30 2.06
C ALA A 95 -11.36 -3.52 2.97
N GLY A 96 -11.74 -3.30 4.23
CA GLY A 96 -11.90 -4.34 5.24
C GLY A 96 -10.60 -4.93 5.76
N ALA A 97 -9.51 -4.86 5.00
CA ALA A 97 -8.19 -5.38 5.33
C ALA A 97 -7.30 -5.29 4.07
N GLY A 98 -6.39 -4.32 4.03
CA GLY A 98 -5.25 -4.31 3.10
C GLY A 98 -4.06 -3.55 3.70
N ILE A 99 -3.44 -2.62 2.97
CA ILE A 99 -2.34 -1.78 3.48
C ILE A 99 -2.82 -0.34 3.58
N ARG A 100 -2.61 0.30 4.74
CA ARG A 100 -2.92 1.73 4.97
C ARG A 100 -1.72 2.43 5.58
N VAL A 101 -1.14 3.36 4.84
CA VAL A 101 -0.08 4.25 5.33
C VAL A 101 -0.71 5.48 6.01
N SER A 102 -0.39 5.70 7.28
CA SER A 102 -0.87 6.85 8.03
C SER A 102 -0.14 8.15 7.69
N ASP A 103 -0.79 9.29 7.96
CA ASP A 103 -0.09 10.55 8.10
C ASP A 103 0.99 10.41 9.19
N ASN A 104 2.20 10.92 8.91
CA ASN A 104 3.36 10.77 9.80
C ASN A 104 3.64 9.29 10.16
N ALA A 105 3.63 8.41 9.16
CA ALA A 105 3.81 6.95 9.33
C ALA A 105 5.14 6.53 10.00
N ASN A 106 6.10 7.45 10.12
CA ASN A 106 7.37 7.26 10.82
C ASN A 106 7.28 7.44 12.34
N ILE A 107 6.15 7.92 12.88
CA ILE A 107 5.98 8.18 14.31
C ILE A 107 4.89 7.24 14.86
N GLY A 108 5.30 6.32 15.73
CA GLY A 108 4.43 5.33 16.34
C GLY A 108 3.87 4.30 15.35
N ALA A 109 3.32 3.21 15.90
CA ALA A 109 2.67 2.17 15.10
C ALA A 109 1.24 2.60 14.72
N SER A 110 1.13 3.52 13.75
CA SER A 110 -0.15 4.09 13.33
C SER A 110 -0.62 3.62 11.95
N SER A 111 0.30 3.08 11.14
CA SER A 111 -0.04 2.45 9.85
C SER A 111 -0.58 1.05 10.10
N TYR A 112 -1.36 0.52 9.17
CA TYR A 112 -2.16 -0.67 9.37
C TYR A 112 -2.00 -1.66 8.23
N THR A 113 -1.96 -2.94 8.57
CA THR A 113 -1.99 -4.03 7.61
C THR A 113 -2.91 -5.15 8.07
N CYS A 114 -3.73 -5.64 7.16
CA CYS A 114 -4.44 -6.90 7.26
C CYS A 114 -4.63 -7.39 5.83
N VAL A 115 -4.06 -8.51 5.41
CA VAL A 115 -4.18 -8.97 4.02
C VAL A 115 -5.27 -10.03 3.98
N GLY A 116 -6.44 -9.70 3.45
CA GLY A 116 -7.57 -10.63 3.42
C GLY A 116 -8.93 -10.04 3.10
N GLY A 117 -9.06 -8.72 3.01
CA GLY A 117 -10.26 -8.07 2.50
C GLY A 117 -10.34 -8.18 0.98
N SER A 118 -10.06 -7.07 0.29
CA SER A 118 -10.04 -6.99 -1.18
C SER A 118 -8.96 -7.84 -1.86
N TYR A 119 -7.91 -8.22 -1.13
CA TYR A 119 -6.77 -8.95 -1.67
C TYR A 119 -6.66 -10.36 -1.07
N GLU A 120 -6.14 -11.29 -1.86
CA GLU A 120 -5.87 -12.67 -1.44
C GLU A 120 -4.79 -12.70 -0.35
N CYS A 121 -5.10 -13.30 0.79
CA CYS A 121 -4.08 -13.69 1.77
C CYS A 121 -3.39 -14.97 1.30
N PRO A 122 -2.05 -15.11 1.37
CA PRO A 122 -1.40 -16.37 1.08
C PRO A 122 -1.91 -17.50 1.99
N ALA A 123 -2.02 -18.70 1.45
CA ALA A 123 -2.55 -19.85 2.18
C ALA A 123 -1.76 -20.13 3.47
N GLY A 124 -2.49 -20.48 4.54
CA GLY A 124 -1.90 -20.77 5.85
C GLY A 124 -1.39 -19.56 6.62
N GLN A 125 -1.66 -18.33 6.15
CA GLN A 125 -1.26 -17.10 6.83
C GLN A 125 -2.42 -16.45 7.58
N THR A 126 -2.11 -15.81 8.71
CA THR A 126 -3.05 -14.94 9.43
C THR A 126 -3.01 -13.55 8.83
N GLU A 127 -4.17 -13.04 8.39
CA GLU A 127 -4.31 -11.80 7.62
C GLU A 127 -3.62 -10.60 8.28
N THR A 128 -3.79 -10.42 9.59
CA THR A 128 -3.20 -9.32 10.37
C THR A 128 -1.72 -9.49 10.72
N LEU A 129 -1.19 -10.71 10.69
CA LEU A 129 0.17 -11.01 11.13
C LEU A 129 1.14 -11.24 9.96
N PHE A 130 0.61 -11.62 8.79
CA PHE A 130 1.39 -12.05 7.63
C PHE A 130 2.54 -11.10 7.28
N LEU A 131 2.26 -9.80 7.13
CA LEU A 131 3.25 -8.84 6.67
C LEU A 131 4.25 -8.44 7.74
N THR A 132 3.78 -8.05 8.94
CA THR A 132 4.64 -7.43 9.95
C THR A 132 4.66 -8.10 11.33
N GLY A 133 3.92 -9.20 11.49
CA GLY A 133 3.72 -9.87 12.79
C GLY A 133 2.70 -9.17 13.68
N HIS A 134 2.19 -8.02 13.25
CA HIS A 134 1.22 -7.20 13.95
C HIS A 134 0.30 -6.49 12.95
N GLU A 135 -0.89 -6.13 13.41
CA GLU A 135 -1.88 -5.38 12.64
C GLU A 135 -1.42 -3.93 12.39
N TYR A 136 -0.69 -3.34 13.35
CA TYR A 136 -0.16 -1.99 13.25
C TYR A 136 1.35 -1.99 13.09
N PHE A 137 1.85 -1.08 12.27
CA PHE A 137 3.29 -0.92 12.03
C PHE A 137 3.70 0.55 11.96
N GLN A 138 4.97 0.78 12.28
CA GLN A 138 5.68 2.04 12.01
C GLN A 138 6.52 1.85 10.75
N ALA A 139 6.48 2.81 9.84
CA ALA A 139 7.30 2.81 8.64
C ALA A 139 8.68 3.42 8.95
N SER A 140 9.73 2.83 8.40
CA SER A 140 11.07 3.45 8.33
C SER A 140 11.33 4.09 6.96
N GLU A 141 10.59 3.71 5.92
CA GLU A 141 10.57 4.40 4.63
C GLU A 141 9.26 4.10 3.87
N VAL A 142 8.79 5.07 3.07
CA VAL A 142 7.75 4.88 2.05
C VAL A 142 8.20 5.56 0.76
N GLU A 143 8.34 4.77 -0.31
CA GLU A 143 8.66 5.27 -1.65
C GLU A 143 7.53 4.96 -2.62
N VAL A 144 7.28 5.88 -3.55
CA VAL A 144 6.29 5.70 -4.62
C VAL A 144 6.92 6.04 -5.96
N PHE A 145 6.80 5.09 -6.89
CA PHE A 145 7.36 5.15 -8.23
C PHE A 145 6.24 5.25 -9.27
N SER A 146 6.45 6.04 -10.32
CA SER A 146 5.59 6.01 -11.50
C SER A 146 5.85 4.71 -12.24
N VAL A 147 4.79 4.13 -12.79
CA VAL A 147 4.90 2.98 -13.67
C VAL A 147 4.45 3.40 -15.05
N GLN A 148 5.41 3.50 -15.97
CA GLN A 148 5.10 3.75 -17.37
C GLN A 148 4.61 2.46 -18.02
N LYS A 149 3.53 2.57 -18.80
CA LYS A 149 3.20 1.50 -19.74
C LYS A 149 4.20 1.59 -20.88
N ASN A 150 5.01 0.55 -21.06
CA ASN A 150 5.64 0.36 -22.35
C ASN A 150 4.55 -0.09 -23.32
N GLU A 151 4.23 0.75 -24.29
CA GLU A 151 3.52 0.31 -25.49
C GLU A 151 4.52 -0.57 -26.26
N LEU A 152 4.22 -1.87 -26.32
CA LEU A 152 4.84 -2.82 -27.24
C LEU A 152 3.93 -2.93 -28.47
#